data_AF-A0AAW4PSJ7-F1
#
_entry.id   AF-A0AAW4PSJ7-F1
#
_cell.length_a   1.000
_cell.length_b   1.000
_cell.length_c   1.000
_cell.angle_alpha   90.00
_cell.angle_beta   90.00
_cell.angle_gamma   90.00
#
_symmetry.space_group_name_H-M   'P 1'
#
loop_
_entity.id
_entity.type
_entity.pdbx_description
1 polymer ?
#
loop_
_entity_poly.entity_id
_entity_poly.type
_entity_poly.pdbx_seq_one_letter_code
_entity_poly.pdbx_strand_id
1 'polypeptide(L)'
;MGGRSLGGDTVGMSESIGVGVLVFLTIFVTAIVGLNVLVVDEDSSAGPQANFTYDYVGENELLLVTHSRGDALEAGNIEFEGPSKTVTWAQLANRNNTSMVEPGDIAQLSSGNAYGQRVSARDTIEIYYNRSGNRTKLDEWSGG
;
A
#
# COMPACT_ATOMS: atom_id res chain seq x y z
N MET A 1 -66.77 -32.35 12.12
CA MET A 1 -66.12 -31.43 11.15
C MET A 1 -65.79 -30.18 11.95
N GLY A 2 -64.55 -29.90 12.41
CA GLY A 2 -63.30 -29.82 11.65
C GLY A 2 -63.34 -28.54 10.79
N GLY A 3 -62.55 -27.48 10.98
CA GLY A 3 -61.36 -27.29 11.80
C GLY A 3 -60.99 -25.79 11.96
N ARG A 4 -59.88 -25.59 12.68
CA ARG A 4 -59.21 -24.33 13.09
C ARG A 4 -58.86 -23.41 11.91
N SER A 5 -58.68 -22.10 12.18
CA SER A 5 -57.42 -21.41 11.85
C SER A 5 -57.36 -19.95 12.36
N LEU A 6 -56.41 -19.72 13.27
CA LEU A 6 -55.43 -18.62 13.37
C LEU A 6 -55.99 -17.17 13.41
N GLY A 7 -55.78 -16.39 14.48
CA GLY A 7 -54.57 -16.24 15.28
C GLY A 7 -53.88 -14.93 14.91
N GLY A 8 -53.48 -14.16 15.93
CA GLY A 8 -52.48 -13.10 15.78
C GLY A 8 -53.02 -11.67 15.83
N ASP A 9 -53.40 -11.24 17.03
CA ASP A 9 -52.88 -10.03 17.67
C ASP A 9 -52.50 -8.86 16.75
N THR A 10 -53.49 -8.01 16.41
CA THR A 10 -53.19 -6.63 16.05
C THR A 10 -52.96 -5.80 17.31
N VAL A 11 -51.87 -5.04 17.28
CA VAL A 11 -51.59 -3.82 18.06
C VAL A 11 -51.03 -4.03 19.48
N GLY A 12 -49.71 -4.17 19.52
CA GLY A 12 -48.89 -3.96 20.70
C GLY A 12 -47.42 -3.90 20.30
N MET A 13 -47.09 -3.16 19.23
CA MET A 13 -45.69 -2.94 18.88
C MET A 13 -45.11 -2.03 19.97
N SER A 14 -44.59 -2.68 21.00
CA SER A 14 -44.05 -2.08 22.21
C SER A 14 -43.10 -0.95 21.82
N GLU A 15 -43.26 0.22 22.43
CA GLU A 15 -42.46 1.42 22.15
C GLU A 15 -40.94 1.12 22.12
N SER A 16 -40.51 0.13 22.90
CA SER A 16 -39.14 -0.40 22.95
C SER A 16 -38.70 -1.18 21.69
N ILE A 17 -39.61 -1.89 21.02
CA ILE A 17 -39.34 -2.59 19.76
C ILE A 17 -39.15 -1.57 18.64
N GLY A 18 -39.95 -0.51 18.60
CA GLY A 18 -39.78 0.58 17.64
C GLY A 18 -38.42 1.28 17.77
N VAL A 19 -38.03 1.62 19.01
CA VAL A 19 -36.71 2.21 19.30
C VAL A 19 -35.58 1.23 18.98
N GLY A 20 -35.73 -0.05 19.35
CA GLY A 20 -34.73 -1.08 19.07
C GLY A 20 -34.48 -1.27 17.58
N VAL A 21 -35.53 -1.29 16.76
CA VAL A 21 -35.43 -1.37 15.31
C VAL A 21 -34.73 -0.14 14.73
N LEU A 22 -35.04 1.07 15.23
CA LEU A 22 -34.46 2.31 14.72
C LEU A 22 -32.96 2.46 15.06
N VAL A 23 -32.59 2.10 16.30
CA VAL A 23 -31.18 2.06 16.73
C VAL A 23 -30.40 1.01 15.94
N PHE A 24 -30.98 -0.19 15.77
CA PHE A 24 -30.37 -1.24 14.96
C PHE A 24 -30.12 -0.80 13.52
N LEU A 25 -31.12 -0.17 12.88
CA LEU A 25 -31.00 0.32 11.51
C LEU A 25 -29.96 1.44 11.39
N THR A 26 -29.84 2.31 12.39
CA THR A 26 -28.83 3.38 12.41
C THR A 26 -27.42 2.78 12.48
N ILE A 27 -27.19 1.82 13.38
CA ILE A 27 -25.90 1.11 13.47
C ILE A 27 -25.59 0.41 12.15
N PHE A 28 -26.59 -0.23 11.55
CA PHE A 28 -26.45 -0.92 10.27
C PHE A 28 -26.06 0.03 9.13
N VAL A 29 -26.72 1.20 9.01
CA VAL A 29 -26.39 2.21 7.99
C VAL A 29 -25.02 2.84 8.24
N THR A 30 -24.68 3.17 9.49
CA THR A 30 -23.36 3.70 9.83
C THR A 30 -22.25 2.69 9.51
N ALA A 31 -22.47 1.40 9.74
CA ALA A 31 -21.53 0.35 9.37
C ALA A 31 -21.34 0.24 7.85
N ILE A 32 -22.41 0.44 7.05
CA ILE A 32 -22.32 0.45 5.57
C ILE A 32 -21.55 1.67 5.06
N VAL A 33 -21.76 2.85 5.64
CA VAL A 33 -21.12 4.09 5.20
C VAL A 33 -19.67 4.20 5.72
N GLY A 34 -19.35 3.55 6.84
CA GLY A 34 -18.06 3.65 7.54
C GLY A 34 -16.88 2.91 6.91
N LEU A 35 -17.08 2.16 5.82
CA LEU A 35 -16.03 1.37 5.17
C LEU A 35 -15.36 2.08 3.98
N ASN A 36 -15.71 3.33 3.66
CA ASN A 36 -15.14 4.04 2.51
C ASN A 36 -13.88 4.89 2.80
N VAL A 37 -13.20 4.72 3.95
CA VAL A 37 -12.01 5.53 4.31
C VAL A 37 -10.76 4.71 4.62
N LEU A 38 -10.77 3.40 4.39
CA LEU A 38 -9.53 2.61 4.32
C LEU A 38 -9.29 2.12 2.89
N VAL A 39 -9.36 3.05 1.94
CA VAL A 39 -8.55 2.90 0.74
C VAL A 39 -7.14 3.27 1.18
N VAL A 40 -6.37 2.25 1.57
CA VAL A 40 -4.94 2.27 1.27
C VAL A 40 -4.87 2.63 -0.20
N ASP A 41 -4.11 3.66 -0.50
CA ASP A 41 -3.77 4.11 -1.84
C ASP A 41 -3.07 2.94 -2.58
N GLU A 42 -3.82 1.89 -2.95
CA GLU A 42 -3.49 1.04 -4.08
C GLU A 42 -3.85 1.89 -5.28
N ASP A 43 -2.97 2.87 -5.56
CA ASP A 43 -2.95 3.66 -6.77
C ASP A 43 -3.09 2.66 -7.90
N SER A 44 -4.31 2.56 -8.44
CA SER A 44 -4.62 1.87 -9.67
C SER A 44 -4.03 2.69 -10.81
N SER A 45 -2.73 2.93 -10.76
CA SER A 45 -1.98 3.60 -11.77
C SER A 45 -1.83 2.63 -12.93
N ALA A 46 -2.13 3.10 -14.13
CA ALA A 46 -1.82 2.43 -15.39
C ALA A 46 -0.29 2.39 -15.64
N GLY A 47 0.47 1.98 -14.63
CA GLY A 47 1.91 1.78 -14.61
C GLY A 47 2.24 0.29 -14.50
N PRO A 48 3.52 -0.08 -14.68
CA PRO A 48 3.94 -1.45 -14.55
C PRO A 48 3.73 -1.96 -13.12
N GLN A 49 3.36 -3.23 -12.97
CA GLN A 49 3.05 -3.82 -11.69
C GLN A 49 4.33 -4.41 -11.11
N ALA A 50 4.92 -3.78 -10.08
CA ALA A 50 6.12 -4.27 -9.41
C ALA A 50 5.95 -4.16 -7.90
N ASN A 51 6.30 -5.22 -7.19
CA ASN A 51 6.19 -5.29 -5.74
C ASN A 51 7.58 -5.34 -5.12
N PHE A 52 7.84 -4.51 -4.13
CA PHE A 52 9.12 -4.46 -3.44
C PHE A 52 9.01 -5.04 -2.04
N THR A 53 10.14 -5.47 -1.49
CA THR A 53 10.26 -5.91 -0.11
C THR A 53 11.46 -5.22 0.50
N TYR A 54 11.30 -4.81 1.75
CA TYR A 54 12.24 -3.96 2.46
C TYR A 54 12.83 -4.70 3.64
N ASP A 55 14.15 -4.70 3.72
CA ASP A 55 14.89 -5.20 4.87
C ASP A 55 15.75 -4.06 5.43
N TYR A 56 15.38 -3.57 6.60
CA TYR A 56 16.07 -2.47 7.27
C TYR A 56 17.04 -3.02 8.31
N VAL A 57 18.33 -2.70 8.17
CA VAL A 57 19.38 -3.12 9.09
C VAL A 57 19.80 -1.93 9.94
N GLY A 58 19.15 -1.77 11.09
CA GLY A 58 19.36 -0.64 12.00
C GLY A 58 20.79 -0.51 12.54
N GLU A 59 21.52 -1.62 12.72
CA GLU A 59 22.92 -1.61 13.16
C GLU A 59 23.86 -0.88 12.19
N ASN A 60 23.56 -0.97 10.89
CA ASN A 60 24.36 -0.40 9.82
C ASN A 60 23.67 0.78 9.12
N GLU A 61 22.48 1.17 9.60
CA GLU A 61 21.65 2.25 9.05
C GLU A 61 21.52 2.16 7.52
N LEU A 62 21.18 0.97 7.03
CA LEU A 62 21.02 0.67 5.61
C LEU A 62 19.69 -0.03 5.33
N LEU A 63 19.21 0.12 4.10
CA LEU A 63 17.98 -0.48 3.61
C LEU A 63 18.27 -1.33 2.38
N LEU A 64 17.84 -2.59 2.40
CA LEU A 64 17.83 -3.45 1.23
C LEU A 64 16.43 -3.44 0.65
N VAL A 65 16.33 -3.11 -0.63
CA VAL A 65 15.10 -3.19 -1.40
C VAL A 65 15.24 -4.33 -2.38
N THR A 66 14.34 -5.30 -2.27
CA THR A 66 14.29 -6.46 -3.17
C THR A 66 13.07 -6.32 -4.08
N HIS A 67 13.27 -6.43 -5.39
CA HIS A 67 12.15 -6.56 -6.31
C HIS A 67 11.58 -7.97 -6.17
N SER A 68 10.42 -8.11 -5.52
CA SER A 68 9.93 -9.42 -5.09
C SER A 68 9.14 -10.14 -6.18
N ARG A 69 8.28 -9.42 -6.90
CA ARG A 69 7.33 -9.92 -7.91
C ARG A 69 6.93 -8.80 -8.86
N GLY A 70 6.47 -9.16 -10.06
CA GLY A 70 5.90 -8.22 -11.02
C GLY A 70 6.63 -8.18 -12.36
N ASP A 71 6.37 -7.12 -13.11
CA ASP A 71 7.01 -6.81 -14.37
C ASP A 71 8.51 -6.52 -14.20
N ALA A 72 9.31 -6.94 -15.18
CA ALA A 72 10.70 -6.53 -15.23
C ALA A 72 10.80 -5.07 -15.69
N LEU A 73 11.56 -4.28 -14.94
CA LEU A 73 11.65 -2.82 -15.11
C LEU A 73 13.06 -2.40 -15.52
N GLU A 74 13.21 -1.36 -16.33
CA GLU A 74 14.53 -0.80 -16.62
C GLU A 74 15.10 -0.13 -15.35
N ALA A 75 16.31 -0.50 -14.95
CA ALA A 75 16.96 -0.01 -13.72
C ALA A 75 17.10 1.51 -13.66
N GLY A 76 17.16 2.15 -14.82
CA GLY A 76 17.23 3.59 -14.97
C GLY A 76 15.93 4.34 -14.78
N ASN A 77 14.81 3.64 -14.94
CA ASN A 77 13.48 4.22 -14.81
C ASN A 77 12.96 4.04 -13.37
N ILE A 78 13.62 3.24 -12.54
CA ILE A 78 13.27 3.08 -11.12
C ILE A 78 14.03 4.11 -10.31
N GLU A 79 13.32 5.04 -9.71
CA GLU A 79 13.84 6.12 -8.88
C GLU A 79 13.47 5.87 -7.41
N PHE A 80 14.47 5.90 -6.55
CA PHE A 80 14.34 5.91 -5.09
C PHE A 80 14.44 7.35 -4.62
N GLU A 81 13.33 7.90 -4.14
CA GLU A 81 13.27 9.22 -3.54
C GLU A 81 13.31 9.09 -2.03
N GLY A 82 14.43 9.53 -1.43
CA GLY A 82 14.57 9.69 0.01
C GLY A 82 14.47 11.15 0.43
N PRO A 83 14.53 11.44 1.74
CA PRO A 83 14.26 12.77 2.30
C PRO A 83 15.23 13.87 1.84
N SER A 84 16.40 13.51 1.31
CA SER A 84 17.42 14.47 0.88
C SER A 84 18.00 14.18 -0.51
N LYS A 85 17.65 13.04 -1.12
CA LYS A 85 18.28 12.59 -2.35
C LYS A 85 17.40 11.62 -3.12
N THR A 86 17.43 11.77 -4.44
CA THR A 86 16.85 10.82 -5.39
C THR A 86 17.96 10.10 -6.13
N VAL A 87 17.87 8.77 -6.23
CA VAL A 87 18.84 7.91 -6.93
C VAL A 87 18.13 6.84 -7.72
N THR A 88 18.70 6.38 -8.82
CA THR A 88 18.10 5.30 -9.61
C THR A 88 18.59 3.93 -9.17
N TRP A 89 17.84 2.87 -9.46
CA TRP A 89 18.31 1.51 -9.23
C TRP A 89 19.64 1.26 -9.95
N ALA A 90 19.76 1.73 -11.20
CA ALA A 90 20.98 1.63 -11.97
C ALA A 90 22.21 2.17 -11.22
N GLN A 91 22.06 3.31 -10.53
CA GLN A 91 23.11 3.90 -9.71
C GLN A 91 23.40 3.08 -8.45
N LEU A 92 22.37 2.57 -7.76
CA LEU A 92 22.54 1.78 -6.55
C LEU A 92 23.23 0.44 -6.80
N ALA A 93 22.82 -0.26 -7.85
CA ALA A 93 23.36 -1.57 -8.24
C ALA A 93 24.57 -1.47 -9.17
N ASN A 94 25.08 -0.26 -9.45
CA ASN A 94 26.19 0.01 -10.36
C ASN A 94 26.04 -0.72 -11.71
N ARG A 95 24.87 -0.61 -12.32
CA ARG A 95 24.50 -1.25 -13.60
C ARG A 95 24.06 -0.24 -14.64
N ASN A 96 23.92 -0.69 -15.89
CA ASN A 96 23.46 0.18 -16.96
C ASN A 96 21.99 0.58 -16.77
N ASN A 97 21.62 1.79 -17.19
CA ASN A 97 20.27 2.34 -17.09
C ASN A 97 19.23 1.46 -17.83
N THR A 98 19.62 0.83 -18.92
CA THR A 98 18.76 -0.06 -19.72
C THR A 98 18.75 -1.51 -19.23
N SER A 99 19.46 -1.82 -18.14
CA SER A 99 19.45 -3.18 -17.59
C SER A 99 18.09 -3.46 -16.97
N MET A 100 17.52 -4.63 -17.27
CA MET A 100 16.27 -5.04 -16.65
C MET A 100 16.50 -5.46 -15.19
N VAL A 101 15.58 -5.08 -14.32
CA VAL A 101 15.46 -5.48 -12.93
C VAL A 101 14.41 -6.57 -12.88
N GLU A 102 14.80 -7.79 -12.57
CA GLU A 102 13.91 -8.94 -12.50
C GLU A 102 13.49 -9.22 -11.05
N PRO A 103 12.42 -9.99 -10.82
CA PRO A 103 12.09 -10.47 -9.48
C PRO A 103 13.27 -11.25 -8.89
N GLY A 104 13.75 -10.83 -7.72
CA GLY A 104 14.92 -11.35 -7.02
C GLY A 104 16.11 -10.37 -7.01
N ASP A 105 16.10 -9.35 -7.86
CA ASP A 105 17.13 -8.30 -7.82
C ASP A 105 17.07 -7.47 -6.53
N ILE A 106 18.24 -7.07 -6.04
CA ILE A 106 18.39 -6.29 -4.81
C ILE A 106 19.09 -4.96 -5.12
N ALA A 107 18.57 -3.87 -4.55
CA ALA A 107 19.23 -2.58 -4.41
C ALA A 107 19.51 -2.32 -2.93
N GLN A 108 20.68 -1.78 -2.64
CA GLN A 108 21.03 -1.32 -1.29
C GLN A 108 20.99 0.20 -1.27
N LEU A 109 20.42 0.79 -0.22
CA LEU A 109 20.53 2.22 0.09
C LEU A 109 21.38 2.35 1.35
N SER A 110 22.52 3.03 1.22
CA SER A 110 23.45 3.20 2.33
C SER A 110 24.43 4.34 2.07
N SER A 111 25.15 4.78 3.10
CA SER A 111 26.16 5.83 2.94
C SER A 111 27.36 5.42 2.10
N GLY A 112 27.54 4.11 1.89
CA GLY A 112 28.66 3.54 1.14
C GLY A 112 28.44 3.38 -0.36
N ASN A 113 27.29 3.80 -0.90
CA ASN A 113 26.97 3.64 -2.32
C ASN A 113 26.40 4.93 -2.93
N ALA A 114 25.77 4.83 -4.10
CA ALA A 114 25.23 5.99 -4.80
C ALA A 114 24.18 6.77 -4.00
N TYR A 115 23.48 6.16 -3.04
CA TYR A 115 22.61 6.89 -2.11
C TYR A 115 23.44 7.85 -1.25
N GLY A 116 24.57 7.39 -0.71
CA GLY A 116 25.57 8.26 -0.06
C GLY A 116 25.11 8.84 1.28
N GLN A 117 23.98 8.38 1.81
CA GLN A 117 23.45 8.75 3.12
C GLN A 117 23.04 7.50 3.89
N ARG A 118 22.98 7.60 5.21
CA ARG A 118 22.44 6.54 6.06
C ARG A 118 20.92 6.57 5.97
N VAL A 119 20.30 5.39 6.05
CA VAL A 119 18.85 5.25 6.14
C VAL A 119 18.49 5.08 7.61
N SER A 120 17.65 5.96 8.11
CA SER A 120 17.11 5.90 9.47
C SER A 120 15.73 5.26 9.48
N ALA A 121 15.36 4.63 10.59
CA ALA A 121 14.00 4.16 10.85
C ALA A 121 12.95 5.30 10.93
N ARG A 122 13.34 6.56 10.73
CA ARG A 122 12.41 7.70 10.65
C ARG A 122 12.28 8.25 9.23
N ASP A 123 13.05 7.71 8.30
CA ASP A 123 13.05 8.15 6.91
C ASP A 123 11.91 7.46 6.16
N THR A 124 11.40 8.15 5.15
CA THR A 124 10.50 7.58 4.15
C THR A 124 11.27 7.50 2.84
N ILE A 125 11.27 6.32 2.24
CA ILE A 125 11.84 6.05 0.93
C ILE A 125 10.68 5.67 0.00
N GLU A 126 10.46 6.48 -1.01
CA GLU A 126 9.43 6.25 -2.00
C GLU A 126 10.06 5.73 -3.30
N ILE A 127 9.42 4.74 -3.91
CA ILE A 127 9.87 4.16 -5.17
C ILE A 127 8.94 4.64 -6.28
N TYR A 128 9.55 5.18 -7.33
CA TYR A 128 8.84 5.68 -8.49
C TYR A 128 9.35 5.02 -9.76
N TYR A 129 8.45 4.85 -10.72
CA TYR A 129 8.76 4.51 -12.09
C TYR A 129 8.61 5.74 -12.98
N ASN A 130 9.70 6.16 -13.62
CA ASN A 130 9.74 7.30 -14.51
C ASN A 130 10.02 6.85 -15.94
N ARG A 131 8.96 6.87 -16.75
CA ARG A 131 9.08 6.59 -18.18
C ARG A 131 8.91 7.88 -18.96
N SER A 132 10.03 8.42 -19.44
CA SER A 132 10.05 9.60 -20.31
C SER A 132 9.30 10.81 -19.73
N GLY A 133 9.41 11.04 -18.42
CA GLY A 133 8.77 12.14 -17.71
C GLY A 133 7.39 11.83 -17.13
N ASN A 134 6.82 10.66 -17.42
CA ASN A 134 5.66 10.15 -16.69
C ASN A 134 6.15 9.40 -15.44
N ARG A 135 5.97 10.01 -14.27
CA ARG A 135 6.38 9.47 -12.98
C ARG A 135 5.17 8.87 -12.27
N THR A 136 5.26 7.58 -11.94
CA THR A 136 4.23 6.81 -11.25
C THR A 136 4.84 6.26 -9.96
N LYS A 137 4.15 6.40 -8.82
CA LYS A 137 4.58 5.77 -7.58
C LYS A 137 4.35 4.27 -7.70
N LEU A 138 5.40 3.49 -7.43
CA LEU A 138 5.30 2.03 -7.40
C LEU A 138 5.04 1.54 -5.99
N ASP A 139 5.76 2.09 -5.01
CA ASP A 139 5.69 1.61 -3.63
C ASP A 139 6.31 2.63 -2.65
N GLU A 140 6.14 2.40 -1.36
CA GLU A 140 6.71 3.22 -0.29
C GLU A 140 7.21 2.36 0.87
N TRP A 141 8.38 2.73 1.38
CA TRP A 141 8.85 2.31 2.69
C TRP A 141 8.86 3.49 3.65
N SER A 142 8.16 3.34 4.78
CA SER A 142 8.30 4.23 5.93
C SER A 142 8.98 3.48 7.06
N GLY A 143 10.03 4.08 7.62
CA GLY A 143 10.65 3.56 8.83
C GLY A 143 9.68 3.59 10.02
N GLY A 144 9.75 2.56 10.86
CA GLY A 144 8.90 2.36 12.05
C GLY A 144 9.61 2.67 13.37
#